data_AF-A0A7V8SU68-F1
#
_entry.id   AF-A0A7V8SU68-F1
#
_cell.length_a   1.000
_cell.length_b   1.000
_cell.length_c   1.000
_cell.angle_alpha   90.00
_cell.angle_beta   90.00
_cell.angle_gamma   90.00
#
_symmetry.space_group_name_H-M   'P 1'
#
loop_
_entity.id
_entity.type
_entity.pdbx_description
1 polymer ?
#
loop_
_entity_poly.entity_id
_entity_poly.type
_entity_poly.pdbx_seq_one_letter_code
_entity_poly.pdbx_strand_id
1 'polypeptide(L)'
;MYEVTIEHPGFDEEPLYSCKDGGELRSLVYGVHRAQGQEVADHSEAIADISALRSRADIEGVGVLDVGAVKVRVKPAEYGDWACEGHESLYAGLGESVMCDGSCVVRPRFDREAQIALALALDDAELDASGGCGACGLEAGQMCADCERCNCDRHDGCERPAAEPAR
;
A
#
# COMPACT_ATOMS: atom_id res chain seq x y z
N MET A 1 -17.32 -1.02 9.53
CA MET A 1 -15.94 -1.48 9.30
C MET A 1 -15.73 -1.61 7.82
N TYR A 2 -14.53 -1.31 7.36
CA TYR A 2 -14.19 -1.22 5.95
C TYR A 2 -12.91 -1.98 5.67
N GLU A 3 -12.87 -2.68 4.55
CA GLU A 3 -11.66 -3.17 3.91
C GLU A 3 -11.18 -2.11 2.93
N VAL A 4 -9.89 -1.81 2.97
CA VAL A 4 -9.26 -0.76 2.17
C VAL A 4 -8.10 -1.35 1.41
N THR A 5 -8.18 -1.35 0.09
CA THR A 5 -7.11 -1.78 -0.81
C THR A 5 -6.43 -0.54 -1.39
N ILE A 6 -5.10 -0.55 -1.40
CA ILE A 6 -4.30 0.51 -1.99
C ILE A 6 -3.73 0.00 -3.31
N GLU A 7 -4.12 0.62 -4.43
CA GLU A 7 -3.71 0.21 -5.77
C GLU A 7 -2.68 1.19 -6.31
N HIS A 8 -1.56 0.67 -6.78
CA HIS A 8 -0.52 1.43 -7.48
C HIS A 8 0.05 0.53 -8.60
N PRO A 9 0.30 1.06 -9.82
CA PRO A 9 0.77 0.24 -10.94
C PRO A 9 2.15 -0.41 -10.72
N GLY A 10 2.95 0.14 -9.80
CA GLY A 10 4.25 -0.42 -9.43
C GLY A 10 4.24 -1.36 -8.23
N PHE A 11 3.07 -1.74 -7.70
CA PHE A 11 2.99 -2.75 -6.63
C PHE A 11 2.74 -4.13 -7.21
N ASP A 12 3.53 -5.12 -6.80
CA ASP A 12 3.31 -6.52 -7.14
C ASP A 12 2.08 -7.10 -6.40
N GLU A 13 1.87 -6.65 -5.17
CA GLU A 13 0.72 -7.03 -4.33
C GLU A 13 0.04 -5.76 -3.80
N GLU A 14 -1.29 -5.66 -3.96
CA GLU A 14 -2.07 -4.54 -3.47
C GLU A 14 -2.27 -4.67 -1.94
N PRO A 15 -1.65 -3.82 -1.11
CA PRO A 15 -1.77 -3.99 0.33
C PRO A 15 -3.22 -3.73 0.78
N LEU A 16 -3.71 -4.66 1.61
CA LEU A 16 -5.06 -4.66 2.16
C LEU A 16 -5.02 -4.28 3.64
N TYR A 17 -5.82 -3.29 4.01
CA TYR A 17 -5.97 -2.81 5.38
C TYR A 17 -7.44 -2.84 5.81
N SER A 18 -7.66 -2.71 7.11
CA SER A 18 -8.98 -2.59 7.71
C SER A 18 -9.12 -1.29 8.49
N CYS A 19 -10.31 -0.70 8.43
CA CYS A 19 -10.70 0.48 9.20
C CYS A 19 -12.00 0.20 9.94
N LYS A 20 -12.01 0.37 11.26
CA LYS A 20 -13.18 0.14 12.09
C LYS A 20 -14.33 1.08 11.74
N ASP A 21 -14.01 2.34 11.51
CA ASP A 21 -14.96 3.42 11.27
C ASP A 21 -14.45 4.45 10.26
N GLY A 22 -15.28 5.47 9.98
CA GLY A 22 -14.91 6.55 9.07
C GLY A 22 -13.79 7.46 9.59
N GLY A 23 -13.54 7.49 10.90
CA GLY A 23 -12.42 8.22 11.49
C GLY A 23 -11.09 7.54 11.16
N GLU A 24 -11.02 6.22 11.30
CA GLU A 24 -9.86 5.42 10.87
C GLU A 24 -9.66 5.47 9.35
N LEU A 25 -10.74 5.39 8.56
CA LEU A 25 -10.66 5.54 7.11
C LEU A 25 -10.05 6.90 6.72
N ARG A 26 -10.47 7.98 7.39
CA ARG A 26 -9.89 9.31 7.17
C ARG A 26 -8.41 9.35 7.53
N SER A 27 -8.03 8.79 8.67
CA SER A 27 -6.63 8.71 9.09
C SER A 27 -5.77 7.93 8.08
N LEU A 28 -6.30 6.85 7.51
CA LEU A 28 -5.66 6.07 6.45
C LEU A 28 -5.46 6.92 5.19
N VAL A 29 -6.51 7.56 4.66
CA VAL A 29 -6.40 8.38 3.44
C VAL A 29 -5.41 9.53 3.63
N TYR A 30 -5.40 10.18 4.80
CA TYR A 30 -4.40 11.19 5.15
C TYR A 30 -2.98 10.60 5.27
N GLY A 31 -2.88 9.35 5.72
CA GLY A 31 -1.62 8.59 5.72
C GLY A 31 -1.09 8.31 4.33
N VAL A 32 -1.97 7.98 3.38
CA VAL A 32 -1.64 7.77 1.96
C VAL A 32 -1.15 9.06 1.30
N HIS A 33 -1.80 10.20 1.57
CA HIS A 33 -1.29 11.51 1.14
C HIS A 33 0.12 11.76 1.67
N ARG A 34 0.33 11.58 2.98
CA ARG A 34 1.65 11.76 3.62
C ARG A 34 2.72 10.80 3.11
N ALA A 35 2.36 9.56 2.78
CA ALA A 35 3.29 8.56 2.22
C ALA A 35 3.83 9.00 0.84
N GLN A 36 3.05 9.78 0.09
CA GLN A 36 3.45 10.38 -1.18
C GLN A 36 4.16 11.74 -1.00
N GLY A 37 4.46 12.16 0.24
CA GLY A 37 5.00 13.49 0.52
C GLY A 37 4.04 14.65 0.25
N GLN A 38 2.75 14.36 0.05
CA GLN A 38 1.71 15.36 -0.23
C GLN A 38 0.94 15.66 1.06
N GLU A 39 1.01 16.89 1.56
CA GLU A 39 0.17 17.31 2.69
C GLU A 39 -1.21 17.74 2.20
N VAL A 40 -2.26 17.36 2.92
CA VAL A 40 -3.64 17.77 2.60
C VAL A 40 -3.79 19.25 2.90
N ALA A 41 -3.90 20.07 1.86
CA ALA A 41 -4.02 21.53 1.99
C ALA A 41 -5.44 21.98 2.34
N ASP A 42 -6.46 21.39 1.70
CA ASP A 42 -7.87 21.65 2.01
C ASP A 42 -8.49 20.48 2.78
N HIS A 43 -8.53 20.61 4.10
CA HIS A 43 -9.12 19.60 4.96
C HIS A 43 -10.63 19.46 4.77
N SER A 44 -11.33 20.53 4.39
CA SER A 44 -12.80 20.50 4.25
C SER A 44 -13.20 19.68 3.03
N GLU A 45 -12.52 19.92 1.90
CA GLU A 45 -12.69 19.15 0.67
C GLU A 45 -12.32 17.68 0.89
N ALA A 46 -11.14 17.41 1.48
CA ALA A 46 -10.72 16.05 1.76
C ALA A 46 -11.70 15.28 2.67
N ILE A 47 -12.29 15.95 3.67
CA ILE A 47 -13.32 15.34 4.52
C ILE A 47 -14.59 15.03 3.72
N ALA A 48 -14.99 15.92 2.80
CA ALA A 48 -16.15 15.70 1.94
C ALA A 48 -15.92 14.49 1.01
N ASP A 49 -14.74 14.40 0.38
CA ASP A 49 -14.39 13.30 -0.51
C ASP A 49 -14.33 11.95 0.21
N ILE A 50 -13.74 11.90 1.40
CA ILE A 50 -13.69 10.68 2.21
C ILE A 50 -15.09 10.29 2.68
N SER A 51 -15.95 11.27 2.98
CA SER A 51 -17.33 11.01 3.34
C SER A 51 -18.13 10.46 2.15
N ALA A 52 -17.90 11.00 0.95
CA ALA A 52 -18.49 10.51 -0.29
C ALA A 52 -17.98 9.10 -0.63
N LEU A 53 -16.69 8.83 -0.47
CA LEU A 53 -16.07 7.52 -0.62
C LEU A 53 -16.74 6.48 0.29
N ARG A 54 -16.90 6.81 1.58
CA ARG A 54 -17.58 5.95 2.55
C ARG A 54 -19.03 5.70 2.14
N SER A 55 -19.75 6.76 1.77
CA SER A 55 -21.15 6.64 1.35
C SER A 55 -21.30 5.76 0.11
N ARG A 56 -20.39 5.84 -0.87
CA ARG A 56 -20.37 4.94 -2.04
C ARG A 56 -20.13 3.50 -1.62
N ALA A 57 -19.15 3.25 -0.75
CA ALA A 57 -18.91 1.91 -0.21
C ALA A 57 -20.15 1.34 0.50
N ASP A 58 -20.85 2.15 1.30
CA ASP A 58 -22.05 1.72 2.04
C ASP A 58 -23.26 1.45 1.12
N ILE A 59 -23.43 2.21 0.03
CA ILE A 59 -24.60 2.15 -0.86
C ILE A 59 -24.38 1.18 -2.03
N GLU A 60 -23.22 1.26 -2.66
CA GLU A 60 -22.88 0.56 -3.91
C GLU A 60 -22.01 -0.69 -3.64
N GLY A 61 -21.59 -0.91 -2.39
CA GLY A 61 -20.72 -2.00 -1.98
C GLY A 61 -19.24 -1.76 -2.25
N VAL A 62 -18.89 -0.73 -3.02
CA VAL A 62 -17.51 -0.31 -3.28
C VAL A 62 -17.44 1.19 -3.47
N GLY A 63 -16.43 1.82 -2.88
CA GLY A 63 -16.05 3.20 -3.13
C GLY A 63 -14.62 3.25 -3.63
N VAL A 64 -14.33 4.13 -4.57
CA VAL A 64 -12.96 4.41 -5.03
C VAL A 64 -12.69 5.91 -4.89
N LEU A 65 -11.46 6.23 -4.48
CA LEU A 65 -10.93 7.59 -4.39
C LEU A 65 -9.50 7.60 -4.94
N ASP A 66 -9.25 8.46 -5.92
CA ASP A 66 -7.91 8.71 -6.43
C ASP A 66 -7.17 9.67 -5.47
N VAL A 67 -5.97 9.28 -5.04
CA VAL A 67 -5.14 10.01 -4.08
C VAL A 67 -3.73 10.10 -4.67
N GLY A 68 -3.46 11.15 -5.43
CA GLY A 68 -2.18 11.32 -6.12
C GLY A 68 -1.96 10.22 -7.17
N ALA A 69 -0.89 9.45 -7.02
CA ALA A 69 -0.54 8.33 -7.91
C ALA A 69 -1.27 7.01 -7.55
N VAL A 70 -1.98 7.00 -6.42
CA VAL A 70 -2.55 5.80 -5.80
C VAL A 70 -4.07 5.82 -5.85
N LYS A 71 -4.71 4.66 -5.99
CA LYS A 71 -6.17 4.53 -5.82
C LYS A 71 -6.49 3.83 -4.50
N VAL A 72 -7.37 4.44 -3.73
CA VAL A 72 -7.89 3.90 -2.48
C VAL A 72 -9.26 3.32 -2.75
N ARG A 73 -9.35 1.98 -2.74
CA ARG A 73 -10.61 1.24 -2.89
C ARG A 73 -11.10 0.80 -1.53
N VAL A 74 -12.36 1.06 -1.24
CA VAL A 74 -13.01 0.79 0.04
C VAL A 74 -14.22 -0.09 -0.17
N LYS A 75 -14.35 -1.15 0.63
CA LYS A 75 -15.54 -2.02 0.68
C LYS A 75 -16.00 -2.18 2.12
N PRO A 76 -17.31 -2.34 2.39
CA PRO A 76 -17.77 -2.76 3.71
C PRO A 76 -17.15 -4.13 4.06
N ALA A 77 -16.57 -4.25 5.25
CA ALA A 77 -16.03 -5.53 5.71
C ALA A 77 -17.19 -6.45 6.12
N GLU A 78 -17.22 -7.68 5.60
CA GLU A 78 -18.28 -8.65 5.93
C GLU A 78 -18.22 -9.12 7.40
N TYR A 79 -17.02 -9.18 7.98
CA TYR A 79 -16.76 -9.71 9.33
C TYR A 79 -15.73 -8.86 10.06
N GLY A 80 -15.84 -8.76 11.40
CA GLY A 80 -15.15 -7.81 12.30
C GLY A 80 -13.62 -7.78 12.26
N ASP A 81 -12.94 -7.64 13.41
CA ASP A 81 -11.47 -7.41 13.44
C ASP A 81 -10.61 -8.60 12.90
N TRP A 82 -11.22 -9.71 12.52
CA TRP A 82 -10.56 -10.94 12.08
C TRP A 82 -10.93 -11.29 10.63
N ALA A 83 -9.92 -11.75 9.87
CA ALA A 83 -10.12 -12.41 8.58
C ALA A 83 -9.96 -13.92 8.80
N CYS A 84 -10.96 -14.70 8.40
CA CYS A 84 -10.94 -16.16 8.44
C CYS A 84 -11.71 -16.73 7.25
N GLU A 85 -11.18 -17.75 6.59
CA GLU A 85 -11.87 -18.44 5.49
C GLU A 85 -12.68 -19.65 5.99
N GLY A 86 -12.29 -20.26 7.11
CA GLY A 86 -12.82 -21.55 7.56
C GLY A 86 -13.81 -21.53 8.72
N HIS A 87 -14.63 -20.48 8.86
CA HIS A 87 -15.71 -20.43 9.85
C HIS A 87 -17.08 -20.50 9.17
N GLU A 88 -17.90 -21.48 9.54
CA GLU A 88 -19.33 -21.47 9.16
C GLU A 88 -20.12 -20.38 9.92
N SER A 89 -19.59 -19.88 11.05
CA SER A 89 -20.20 -18.83 11.88
C SER A 89 -19.19 -18.15 12.81
N LEU A 90 -19.45 -16.88 13.14
CA LEU A 90 -18.66 -16.05 14.08
C LEU A 90 -18.66 -16.58 15.54
N TYR A 91 -19.52 -17.56 15.86
CA TYR A 91 -19.64 -18.15 17.20
C TYR A 91 -18.80 -19.41 17.42
N ALA A 92 -17.98 -19.81 16.44
CA ALA A 92 -17.06 -20.93 16.58
C ALA A 92 -16.18 -20.75 17.83
N GLY A 93 -16.25 -21.69 18.76
CA GLY A 93 -15.49 -21.67 20.02
C GLY A 93 -16.19 -21.05 21.24
N LEU A 94 -17.41 -20.51 21.11
CA LEU A 94 -18.22 -20.00 22.24
C LEU A 94 -19.27 -21.02 22.76
N GLY A 95 -19.04 -22.32 22.54
CA GLY A 95 -19.89 -23.41 23.02
C GLY A 95 -20.83 -24.01 21.97
N GLU A 96 -20.83 -23.51 20.74
CA GLU A 96 -21.47 -24.15 19.58
C GLU A 96 -20.50 -25.07 18.84
N SER A 97 -21.02 -26.16 18.27
CA SER A 97 -20.27 -27.14 17.47
C SER A 97 -20.01 -26.62 16.05
N VAL A 98 -19.42 -25.44 15.93
CA VAL A 98 -19.05 -24.83 14.65
C VAL A 98 -17.57 -25.09 14.38
N MET A 99 -17.23 -25.42 13.14
CA MET A 99 -15.85 -25.68 12.73
C MET A 99 -15.06 -24.36 12.64
N CYS A 100 -13.83 -24.39 13.15
CA CYS A 100 -12.79 -23.39 12.98
C CYS A 100 -11.53 -24.13 12.53
N ASP A 101 -10.98 -23.75 11.38
CA ASP A 101 -9.79 -24.39 10.80
C ASP A 101 -8.46 -23.80 11.33
N GLY A 102 -8.53 -22.79 12.21
CA GLY A 102 -7.37 -22.11 12.76
C GLY A 102 -6.73 -21.06 11.84
N SER A 103 -7.36 -20.71 10.71
CA SER A 103 -6.86 -19.69 9.76
C SER A 103 -7.07 -18.24 10.21
N CYS A 104 -7.64 -18.03 11.41
CA CYS A 104 -7.93 -16.70 11.94
C CYS A 104 -6.67 -15.83 12.08
N VAL A 105 -6.61 -14.77 11.29
CA VAL A 105 -5.58 -13.73 11.41
C VAL A 105 -6.22 -12.38 11.72
N VAL A 106 -5.54 -11.59 12.55
CA VAL A 106 -5.94 -10.20 12.82
C VAL A 106 -5.85 -9.45 11.50
N ARG A 107 -6.91 -8.70 11.15
CA ARG A 107 -6.89 -7.90 9.94
C ARG A 107 -5.80 -6.83 10.04
N PRO A 108 -4.98 -6.63 8.99
CA PRO A 108 -3.98 -5.58 8.98
C PRO A 108 -4.64 -4.22 9.22
N ARG A 109 -4.03 -3.38 10.05
CA ARG A 109 -4.47 -2.00 10.27
C ARG A 109 -3.47 -1.05 9.65
N PHE A 110 -3.93 0.12 9.23
CA PHE A 110 -3.05 1.16 8.73
C PHE A 110 -2.49 1.98 9.90
N ASP A 111 -1.39 1.48 10.48
CA ASP A 111 -0.66 2.15 11.54
C ASP A 111 0.57 2.91 10.99
N ARG A 112 1.45 3.35 11.89
CA ARG A 112 2.67 4.05 11.52
C ARG A 112 3.63 3.19 10.71
N GLU A 113 3.72 1.90 11.01
CA GLU A 113 4.62 0.97 10.32
C GLU A 113 4.11 0.73 8.90
N ALA A 114 2.80 0.49 8.75
CA ALA A 114 2.13 0.41 7.45
C ALA A 114 2.32 1.69 6.61
N GLN A 115 2.27 2.86 7.26
CA GLN A 115 2.51 4.13 6.58
C GLN A 115 3.95 4.25 6.06
N ILE A 116 4.95 3.85 6.86
CA ILE A 116 6.35 3.87 6.44
C ILE A 116 6.57 2.86 5.31
N ALA A 117 6.03 1.66 5.44
CA ALA A 117 6.11 0.62 4.41
C ALA A 117 5.50 1.09 3.08
N LEU A 118 4.34 1.76 3.13
CA LEU A 118 3.73 2.34 1.93
C LEU A 118 4.62 3.42 1.30
N ALA A 119 5.23 4.30 2.10
CA ALA A 119 6.12 5.33 1.59
C ALA A 119 7.34 4.73 0.88
N LEU A 120 7.96 3.69 1.47
CA LEU A 120 9.07 2.96 0.86
C LEU A 120 8.65 2.26 -0.43
N ALA A 121 7.51 1.58 -0.43
CA ALA A 121 7.01 0.90 -1.63
C ALA A 121 6.73 1.88 -2.79
N LEU A 122 6.27 3.10 -2.49
CA LEU A 122 6.05 4.14 -3.49
C LEU A 122 7.37 4.68 -4.04
N ASP A 123 8.37 4.89 -3.19
CA ASP A 123 9.71 5.32 -3.58
C ASP A 123 10.40 4.26 -4.45
N ASP A 124 10.31 2.99 -4.07
CA ASP A 124 10.82 1.85 -4.84
C ASP A 124 10.15 1.78 -6.23
N ALA A 125 8.82 1.91 -6.28
CA ALA A 125 8.06 1.90 -7.52
C ALA A 125 8.40 3.08 -8.44
N GLU A 126 8.69 4.27 -7.88
CA GLU A 126 9.14 5.44 -8.63
C GLU A 126 10.55 5.22 -9.19
N LEU A 127 11.47 4.68 -8.38
CA LEU A 127 12.83 4.35 -8.80
C LEU A 127 12.81 3.34 -9.95
N ASP A 128 12.08 2.24 -9.82
CA ASP A 128 11.96 1.23 -10.86
C ASP A 128 11.34 1.80 -12.15
N ALA A 129 10.31 2.66 -12.04
CA ALA A 129 9.70 3.32 -13.20
C ALA A 129 10.66 4.28 -13.91
N SER A 130 11.60 4.89 -13.18
CA SER A 130 12.64 5.77 -13.74
C SER A 130 13.83 5.02 -14.35
N GLY A 131 13.85 3.68 -14.26
CA GLY A 131 14.96 2.84 -14.69
C GLY A 131 16.08 2.69 -13.64
N GLY A 132 15.81 3.09 -12.40
CA GLY A 132 16.63 2.79 -11.23
C GLY A 132 16.34 1.40 -10.67
N CYS A 133 16.77 1.18 -9.42
CA CYS A 133 16.50 -0.04 -8.67
C CYS A 133 15.99 0.31 -7.28
N GLY A 134 14.70 0.13 -7.04
CA GLY A 134 14.06 0.33 -5.74
C GLY A 134 14.71 -0.50 -4.65
N ALA A 135 14.98 -1.79 -4.93
CA ALA A 135 15.57 -2.72 -3.96
C ALA A 135 16.91 -2.27 -3.32
N CYS A 136 17.71 -1.46 -4.00
CA CYS A 136 18.93 -0.88 -3.42
C CYS A 136 19.00 0.65 -3.44
N GLY A 137 17.91 1.33 -3.82
CA GLY A 137 17.79 2.79 -3.80
C GLY A 137 18.68 3.51 -4.83
N LEU A 138 19.10 2.85 -5.91
CA LEU A 138 19.97 3.47 -6.92
C LEU A 138 19.14 4.07 -8.06
N GLU A 139 19.36 5.35 -8.35
CA GLU A 139 18.80 5.99 -9.55
C GLU A 139 19.45 5.42 -10.83
N ALA A 140 18.76 5.51 -11.96
CA ALA A 140 19.25 5.03 -13.26
C ALA A 140 20.67 5.57 -13.60
N GLY A 141 20.94 6.85 -13.30
CA GLY A 141 22.24 7.48 -13.54
C GLY A 141 23.37 7.03 -12.60
N GLN A 142 23.04 6.34 -11.51
CA GLN A 142 23.98 5.82 -10.52
C GLN A 142 24.32 4.35 -10.76
N MET A 143 23.55 3.67 -11.61
CA MET A 143 23.81 2.31 -12.06
C MET A 143 25.07 2.26 -12.91
N CYS A 144 25.65 1.06 -13.04
CA CYS A 144 26.87 0.91 -13.83
C CYS A 144 26.62 1.28 -15.29
N ALA A 145 27.31 2.30 -15.80
CA ALA A 145 27.13 2.79 -17.18
C ALA A 145 27.48 1.78 -18.28
N ASP A 146 28.14 0.67 -17.95
CA ASP A 146 28.56 -0.36 -18.92
C ASP A 146 27.63 -1.59 -18.90
N CYS A 147 27.37 -2.14 -17.72
CA CYS A 147 26.56 -3.36 -17.59
C CYS A 147 25.13 -3.13 -17.10
N GLU A 148 24.78 -1.88 -16.79
CA GLU A 148 23.46 -1.46 -16.26
C GLU A 148 23.04 -2.24 -15.01
N ARG A 149 24.00 -2.83 -14.28
CA ARG A 149 23.74 -3.53 -13.02
C ARG A 149 23.87 -2.58 -11.84
N CYS A 150 23.07 -2.84 -10.83
CA CYS A 150 23.06 -2.15 -9.54
C CYS A 150 23.75 -3.00 -8.46
N ASN A 151 23.79 -2.51 -7.22
CA ASN A 151 24.45 -3.19 -6.10
C ASN A 151 23.79 -4.52 -5.68
N CYS A 152 22.55 -4.79 -6.10
CA CYS A 152 21.87 -6.06 -5.85
C CYS A 152 22.55 -7.23 -6.57
N ASP A 153 23.18 -6.95 -7.72
CA ASP A 153 23.84 -7.95 -8.54
C ASP A 153 25.34 -7.84 -8.43
N ARG A 154 26.00 -8.96 -8.14
CA ARG A 154 27.46 -9.02 -8.18
C ARG A 154 27.93 -8.81 -9.63
N HIS A 155 28.73 -7.77 -9.85
CA HIS A 155 29.21 -7.39 -11.18
C HIS A 155 30.71 -7.06 -11.20
N ASP A 156 31.49 -7.73 -10.34
CA ASP A 156 32.95 -7.57 -10.20
C ASP A 156 33.75 -7.79 -11.51
N GLY A 157 33.14 -8.43 -12.51
CA GLY A 157 33.73 -8.63 -13.84
C GLY A 157 33.45 -7.49 -14.82
N CYS A 158 32.72 -6.45 -14.42
CA CYS A 158 32.47 -5.28 -15.25
C CYS A 158 33.73 -4.39 -15.26
N GLU A 159 34.36 -4.27 -16.42
CA GLU A 159 35.45 -3.33 -16.62
C GLU A 159 34.87 -1.95 -16.88
N ARG A 160 34.85 -1.09 -15.86
CA ARG A 160 34.42 0.30 -16.02
C ARG A 160 35.23 0.95 -17.15
N PRO A 161 34.60 1.42 -18.24
CA PRO A 161 35.33 2.02 -19.35
C PRO A 161 36.15 3.21 -18.82
N ALA A 162 37.42 3.29 -19.21
CA ALA A 162 38.31 4.35 -18.78
C ALA A 162 37.66 5.70 -19.09
N ALA A 163 37.44 6.51 -18.05
CA ALA A 163 36.78 7.80 -18.20
C ALA A 163 37.48 8.60 -19.31
N GLU A 164 36.70 9.11 -20.28
CA GLU A 164 37.26 10.02 -21.28
C GLU A 164 37.91 11.21 -20.53
N PRO A 165 39.15 11.58 -20.89
CA PRO A 165 39.83 12.67 -20.22
C PRO A 165 38.99 13.94 -20.36
N ALA A 166 38.78 14.63 -19.24
CA ALA A 166 38.10 15.92 -19.20
C ALA A 166 38.74 16.85 -20.24
N ARG A 167 37.93 17.35 -21.17
CA ARG A 167 38.33 18.35 -22.18
C ARG A 167 38.34 19.75 -21.58
#